data_AF-A0A2N2IY77-F1
#
_entry.id   AF-A0A2N2IY77-F1
#
_cell.length_a   1.000
_cell.length_b   1.000
_cell.length_c   1.000
_cell.angle_alpha   90.00
_cell.angle_beta   90.00
_cell.angle_gamma   90.00
#
_symmetry.space_group_name_H-M   'P 1'
#
loop_
_entity.id
_entity.type
_entity.pdbx_description
1 polymer ?
#
loop_
_entity_poly.entity_id
_entity_poly.type
_entity_poly.pdbx_seq_one_letter_code
_entity_poly.pdbx_strand_id
1 'polypeptide(L)'
;MNRVQGLIVGVVACLIAFGCAPTPPMVQAPKLQDEQQATSRVRANPLQPLLVEWPAAERARLESRALRGLVAVHYDGSRLEVLPTCTSPHHYGYVSSNLHRDRIVIESRDELGAKLPLSVASLGGKLAQHGRLVVDLAIVGAFTVDGAPPKPEDFEGDCDRATHYVAGITAGAFELRSGSSATMSGGATAAGIGAEAGRERSEELLSRGGDVRACETASRDDEYPPNGCGALLRVELSRFPRPALPAPTDAAGMAAVDTANPVGETALSREPATPTEPPPSQDPFAPTPSSPSSAEGDVWGFIIPGSLLVVGLTLGVILAVTKKDDGPEREPAPTGGLGNTTLRMPMGVSF
;
A
#
# COMPACT_ATOMS: atom_id res chain seq x y z
N MET A 1 34.54 -34.99 -60.80
CA MET A 1 34.02 -36.34 -61.11
C MET A 1 33.14 -36.84 -59.97
N ASN A 2 32.00 -37.45 -60.33
CA ASN A 2 31.35 -38.67 -59.78
C ASN A 2 31.05 -38.73 -58.26
N ARG A 3 29.79 -38.68 -57.77
CA ARG A 3 28.61 -39.58 -57.92
C ARG A 3 28.68 -40.93 -57.16
N VAL A 4 28.06 -40.99 -55.96
CA VAL A 4 27.19 -42.07 -55.39
C VAL A 4 26.27 -41.38 -54.36
N GLN A 5 24.93 -41.52 -54.23
CA GLN A 5 23.85 -42.19 -54.99
C GLN A 5 23.30 -43.56 -54.48
N GLY A 6 22.64 -43.58 -53.30
CA GLY A 6 21.72 -44.64 -52.81
C GLY A 6 20.99 -44.22 -51.53
N LEU A 7 19.63 -44.20 -51.48
CA LEU A 7 18.71 -45.23 -50.93
C LEU A 7 18.86 -45.42 -49.39
N ILE A 8 17.82 -45.40 -48.52
CA ILE A 8 16.46 -46.02 -48.53
C ILE A 8 15.49 -45.07 -47.79
N VAL A 9 14.40 -44.53 -48.36
CA VAL A 9 13.01 -45.06 -48.41
C VAL A 9 12.47 -45.67 -47.11
N GLY A 10 11.94 -44.83 -46.21
CA GLY A 10 11.34 -45.26 -44.92
C GLY A 10 9.97 -44.63 -44.64
N VAL A 11 8.97 -44.88 -45.48
CA VAL A 11 7.60 -44.34 -45.29
C VAL A 11 6.85 -45.17 -44.24
N VAL A 12 6.92 -44.74 -42.98
CA VAL A 12 6.08 -45.29 -41.90
C VAL A 12 4.77 -44.51 -41.86
N ALA A 13 3.68 -45.13 -42.35
CA ALA A 13 2.34 -44.56 -42.29
C ALA A 13 1.80 -44.61 -40.85
N CYS A 14 1.95 -43.51 -40.10
CA CYS A 14 1.36 -43.38 -38.77
C CYS A 14 -0.15 -43.09 -38.88
N LEU A 15 -0.96 -44.15 -38.87
CA LEU A 15 -2.41 -44.08 -39.04
C LEU A 15 -3.09 -43.49 -37.80
N ILE A 16 -3.61 -42.28 -37.98
CA ILE A 16 -4.80 -41.67 -37.36
C ILE A 16 -5.24 -42.30 -36.01
N ALA A 17 -4.86 -41.64 -34.93
CA ALA A 17 -5.56 -41.72 -33.64
C ALA A 17 -5.93 -40.31 -33.16
N PHE A 18 -6.70 -39.57 -33.98
CA PHE A 18 -7.36 -38.33 -33.57
C PHE A 18 -8.51 -38.64 -32.59
N GLY A 19 -8.15 -39.08 -31.38
CA GLY A 19 -9.08 -39.08 -30.27
C GLY A 19 -9.47 -37.64 -29.96
N CYS A 20 -10.77 -37.36 -29.85
CA CYS A 20 -11.23 -36.13 -29.22
C CYS A 20 -10.79 -36.14 -27.77
N ALA A 21 -9.63 -35.53 -27.49
CA ALA A 21 -9.30 -35.12 -26.13
C ALA A 21 -10.47 -34.28 -25.62
N PRO A 22 -11.03 -34.58 -24.44
CA PRO A 22 -12.11 -33.76 -23.89
C PRO A 22 -11.58 -32.34 -23.74
N THR A 23 -12.27 -31.38 -24.36
CA THR A 23 -11.90 -29.97 -24.26
C THR A 23 -11.74 -29.65 -22.77
N PRO A 24 -10.56 -29.22 -22.29
CA PRO A 24 -10.42 -28.88 -20.88
C PRO A 24 -11.47 -27.82 -20.60
N PRO A 25 -12.30 -27.97 -19.54
CA PRO A 25 -13.37 -27.03 -19.27
C PRO A 25 -12.71 -25.65 -19.18
N MET A 26 -13.18 -24.71 -20.01
CA MET A 26 -12.61 -23.36 -20.03
C MET A 26 -12.63 -22.85 -18.60
N VAL A 27 -11.45 -22.70 -18.00
CA VAL A 27 -11.33 -22.14 -16.65
C VAL A 27 -11.95 -20.77 -16.75
N GLN A 28 -13.15 -20.62 -16.17
CA GLN A 28 -13.85 -19.35 -16.22
C GLN A 28 -12.92 -18.35 -15.55
N ALA A 29 -12.42 -17.38 -16.33
CA ALA A 29 -11.58 -16.32 -15.81
C ALA A 29 -12.29 -15.76 -14.57
N PRO A 30 -11.67 -15.82 -13.37
CA PRO A 30 -12.37 -15.55 -12.12
C PRO A 30 -13.12 -14.23 -12.23
N LYS A 31 -14.45 -14.30 -12.16
CA LYS A 31 -15.28 -13.11 -12.30
C LYS A 31 -14.89 -12.19 -11.15
N LEU A 32 -14.38 -11.00 -11.48
CA LEU A 32 -13.98 -9.98 -10.53
C LEU A 32 -15.22 -9.45 -9.79
N GLN A 33 -15.66 -10.21 -8.79
CA GLN A 33 -16.73 -9.85 -7.86
C GLN A 33 -16.15 -9.33 -6.52
N ASP A 34 -14.82 -9.40 -6.37
CA ASP A 34 -14.08 -9.03 -5.16
C ASP A 34 -13.72 -7.53 -5.06
N GLU A 35 -13.82 -6.75 -6.14
CA GLU A 35 -13.61 -5.28 -6.08
C GLU A 35 -14.55 -4.62 -5.05
N GLN A 36 -15.75 -5.17 -4.82
CA GLN A 36 -16.67 -4.67 -3.80
C GLN A 36 -16.32 -5.11 -2.36
N GLN A 37 -15.45 -6.09 -2.16
CA GLN A 37 -15.07 -6.58 -0.81
C GLN A 37 -13.73 -6.02 -0.30
N ALA A 38 -12.84 -5.55 -1.18
CA ALA A 38 -11.53 -5.00 -0.80
C ALA A 38 -11.61 -3.80 0.16
N THR A 39 -12.71 -3.03 0.12
CA THR A 39 -12.81 -1.70 0.76
C THR A 39 -13.45 -1.66 2.15
N SER A 40 -14.04 -2.75 2.65
CA SER A 40 -14.89 -2.71 3.86
C SER A 40 -14.25 -3.38 5.09
N ARG A 41 -13.25 -2.72 5.71
CA ARG A 41 -12.75 -2.93 7.10
C ARG A 41 -11.63 -1.93 7.43
N VAL A 42 -11.96 -0.78 8.03
CA VAL A 42 -10.97 0.18 8.54
C VAL A 42 -11.09 0.26 10.07
N ARG A 43 -10.04 -0.09 10.83
CA ARG A 43 -9.99 0.17 12.28
C ARG A 43 -8.59 0.22 12.91
N ALA A 44 -7.95 1.38 12.78
CA ALA A 44 -7.46 2.08 13.98
C ALA A 44 -7.85 3.57 13.92
N ASN A 45 -7.74 4.20 12.74
CA ASN A 45 -8.39 5.48 12.46
C ASN A 45 -9.28 5.39 11.20
N PRO A 46 -10.62 5.43 11.31
CA PRO A 46 -11.52 5.39 10.16
C PRO A 46 -11.37 6.60 9.22
N LEU A 47 -10.87 7.74 9.72
CA LEU A 47 -10.68 8.96 8.96
C LEU A 47 -9.25 9.11 8.40
N GLN A 48 -8.35 8.16 8.63
CA GLN A 48 -7.00 8.18 8.07
C GLN A 48 -6.58 6.81 7.46
N PRO A 49 -7.29 6.31 6.42
CA PRO A 49 -6.96 5.02 5.82
C PRO A 49 -5.63 5.05 5.05
N LEU A 50 -4.86 3.97 5.18
CA LEU A 50 -3.58 3.78 4.50
C LEU A 50 -3.79 3.22 3.08
N LEU A 51 -3.09 3.80 2.09
CA LEU A 51 -3.25 3.47 0.66
C LEU A 51 -2.32 2.33 0.19
N VAL A 52 -1.44 1.84 1.05
CA VAL A 52 -0.49 0.75 0.77
C VAL A 52 -1.19 -0.53 0.31
N GLU A 53 -2.38 -0.82 0.86
CA GLU A 53 -3.21 -1.97 0.47
C GLU A 53 -4.07 -1.73 -0.77
N TRP A 54 -4.24 -0.48 -1.22
CA TRP A 54 -5.21 -0.16 -2.27
C TRP A 54 -4.81 -0.81 -3.60
N PRO A 55 -5.78 -1.42 -4.32
CA PRO A 55 -5.57 -1.85 -5.70
C PRO A 55 -4.94 -0.73 -6.52
N ALA A 56 -3.91 -1.06 -7.31
CA ALA A 56 -3.13 -0.05 -8.03
C ALA A 56 -4.01 0.86 -8.92
N ALA A 57 -5.11 0.32 -9.47
CA ALA A 57 -6.07 1.09 -10.24
C ALA A 57 -6.90 2.10 -9.40
N GLU A 58 -7.26 1.77 -8.16
CA GLU A 58 -8.00 2.70 -7.27
C GLU A 58 -7.09 3.81 -6.77
N ARG A 59 -5.85 3.46 -6.37
CA ARG A 59 -4.82 4.42 -5.98
C ARG A 59 -4.45 5.34 -7.16
N ALA A 60 -4.25 4.82 -8.36
CA ALA A 60 -4.00 5.63 -9.55
C ALA A 60 -5.18 6.54 -9.94
N ARG A 61 -6.44 6.10 -9.73
CA ARG A 61 -7.62 6.96 -9.89
C ARG A 61 -7.55 8.14 -8.91
N LEU A 62 -7.31 7.87 -7.63
CA LEU A 62 -7.19 8.87 -6.56
C LEU A 62 -6.03 9.84 -6.80
N GLU A 63 -4.84 9.34 -7.14
CA GLU A 63 -3.68 10.12 -7.61
C GLU A 63 -4.07 11.07 -8.74
N SER A 64 -4.74 10.56 -9.78
CA SER A 64 -5.17 11.40 -10.91
C SER A 64 -6.19 12.47 -10.52
N ARG A 65 -7.04 12.22 -9.51
CA ARG A 65 -8.02 13.20 -9.02
C ARG A 65 -7.33 14.28 -8.20
N ALA A 66 -6.43 13.91 -7.28
CA ALA A 66 -5.71 14.85 -6.43
C ALA A 66 -4.85 15.85 -7.23
N LEU A 67 -4.24 15.40 -8.32
CA LEU A 67 -3.50 16.25 -9.27
C LEU A 67 -4.38 17.25 -10.06
N ARG A 68 -5.71 17.19 -9.93
CA ARG A 68 -6.67 18.11 -10.59
C ARG A 68 -7.48 18.96 -9.61
N GLY A 69 -7.20 18.88 -8.31
CA GLY A 69 -7.92 19.61 -7.27
C GLY A 69 -8.39 18.70 -6.12
N LEU A 70 -9.17 19.28 -5.19
CA LEU A 70 -9.63 18.55 -4.00
C LEU A 70 -10.54 17.37 -4.34
N VAL A 71 -10.42 16.31 -3.55
CA VAL A 71 -11.11 15.04 -3.81
C VAL A 71 -12.29 14.86 -2.86
N ALA A 72 -13.51 14.99 -3.39
CA ALA A 72 -14.73 14.61 -2.71
C ALA A 72 -14.91 13.09 -2.66
N VAL A 73 -15.41 12.58 -1.54
CA VAL A 73 -15.60 11.14 -1.31
C VAL A 73 -16.92 10.82 -0.62
N HIS A 74 -17.46 9.65 -0.94
CA HIS A 74 -18.50 9.01 -0.14
C HIS A 74 -17.83 8.06 0.86
N TYR A 75 -18.15 8.20 2.15
CA TYR A 75 -17.59 7.36 3.22
C TYR A 75 -18.69 6.97 4.22
N ASP A 76 -19.03 5.69 4.24
CA ASP A 76 -20.14 5.14 5.05
C ASP A 76 -19.72 4.70 6.47
N GLY A 77 -18.44 4.88 6.83
CA GLY A 77 -17.84 4.36 8.06
C GLY A 77 -17.18 2.99 7.93
N SER A 78 -17.31 2.35 6.77
CA SER A 78 -16.66 1.07 6.43
C SER A 78 -15.89 1.13 5.10
N ARG A 79 -16.48 1.71 4.05
CA ARG A 79 -15.97 1.83 2.68
C ARG A 79 -15.74 3.30 2.31
N LEU A 80 -14.69 3.55 1.54
CA LEU A 80 -14.40 4.83 0.89
C LEU A 80 -14.59 4.71 -0.63
N GLU A 81 -15.41 5.59 -1.22
CA GLU A 81 -15.63 5.70 -2.67
C GLU A 81 -15.20 7.10 -3.14
N VAL A 82 -14.24 7.16 -4.08
CA VAL A 82 -13.80 8.43 -4.69
C VAL A 82 -14.79 8.84 -5.77
N LEU A 83 -15.39 10.03 -5.64
CA LEU A 83 -16.41 10.51 -6.57
C LEU A 83 -15.71 11.07 -7.85
N PRO A 84 -15.90 10.43 -9.02
CA PRO A 84 -15.07 10.71 -10.20
C PRO A 84 -15.48 11.98 -10.95
N THR A 85 -16.71 12.44 -10.77
CA THR A 85 -17.30 13.64 -11.41
C THR A 85 -17.37 14.85 -10.49
N CYS A 86 -17.38 14.67 -9.16
CA CYS A 86 -17.43 15.77 -8.19
C CYS A 86 -16.04 16.44 -8.03
N THR A 87 -15.84 17.61 -8.65
CA THR A 87 -14.59 18.40 -8.73
C THR A 87 -14.66 19.71 -7.94
N SER A 88 -13.55 20.16 -7.36
CA SER A 88 -13.42 21.51 -6.77
C SER A 88 -12.35 22.32 -7.52
N PRO A 89 -12.44 23.66 -7.60
CA PRO A 89 -11.40 24.52 -8.16
C PRO A 89 -10.22 24.73 -7.20
N HIS A 90 -10.36 24.36 -5.92
CA HIS A 90 -9.28 24.38 -4.95
C HIS A 90 -8.28 23.24 -5.21
N HIS A 91 -7.02 23.51 -4.92
CA HIS A 91 -5.88 22.61 -5.09
C HIS A 91 -5.22 22.31 -3.74
N TYR A 92 -4.37 21.29 -3.67
CA TYR A 92 -3.53 21.06 -2.50
C TYR A 92 -2.21 21.83 -2.63
N GLY A 93 -1.78 22.50 -1.56
CA GLY A 93 -0.37 22.86 -1.37
C GLY A 93 0.44 21.63 -0.97
N TYR A 94 1.73 21.61 -1.29
CA TYR A 94 2.66 20.60 -0.75
C TYR A 94 3.43 21.19 0.44
N VAL A 95 3.48 20.43 1.53
CA VAL A 95 4.24 20.75 2.73
C VAL A 95 5.29 19.66 2.92
N SER A 96 6.55 20.03 2.70
CA SER A 96 7.73 19.19 2.91
C SER A 96 7.92 18.81 4.40
N SER A 97 8.54 17.66 4.64
CA SER A 97 8.99 17.23 5.96
C SER A 97 10.46 16.81 5.93
N ASN A 98 11.00 16.36 7.06
CA ASN A 98 12.19 15.52 7.00
C ASN A 98 11.84 14.18 6.33
N LEU A 99 12.85 13.49 5.80
CA LEU A 99 12.70 12.09 5.38
C LEU A 99 12.50 11.20 6.60
N HIS A 100 11.29 10.70 6.80
CA HIS A 100 10.98 9.68 7.79
C HIS A 100 11.00 8.30 7.11
N ARG A 101 11.71 7.32 7.68
CA ARG A 101 11.74 5.95 7.17
C ARG A 101 11.33 4.96 8.25
N ASP A 102 10.37 4.10 7.92
CA ASP A 102 9.92 3.01 8.77
C ASP A 102 10.11 1.68 8.05
N ARG A 103 10.55 0.65 8.79
CA ARG A 103 10.59 -0.73 8.29
C ARG A 103 9.85 -1.64 9.26
N ILE A 104 8.73 -2.17 8.81
CA ILE A 104 7.80 -2.96 9.60
C ILE A 104 7.90 -4.41 9.16
N VAL A 105 8.49 -5.27 10.00
CA VAL A 105 8.50 -6.72 9.81
C VAL A 105 7.39 -7.35 10.65
N ILE A 106 6.64 -8.27 10.06
CA ILE A 106 5.49 -8.94 10.64
C ILE A 106 5.60 -10.44 10.37
N GLU A 107 5.59 -11.26 11.43
CA GLU A 107 5.74 -12.72 11.32
C GLU A 107 4.50 -13.48 11.85
N SER A 108 3.57 -12.79 12.52
CA SER A 108 2.32 -13.36 13.05
C SER A 108 1.08 -12.50 12.72
N ARG A 109 -0.11 -13.12 12.74
CA ARG A 109 -1.39 -12.42 12.49
C ARG A 109 -1.73 -11.39 13.58
N ASP A 110 -1.22 -11.60 14.78
CA ASP A 110 -1.44 -10.69 15.91
C ASP A 110 -0.52 -9.47 15.80
N GLU A 111 0.75 -9.65 15.39
CA GLU A 111 1.61 -8.54 14.98
C GLU A 111 1.05 -7.77 13.79
N LEU A 112 0.43 -8.44 12.81
CA LEU A 112 -0.19 -7.77 11.67
C LEU A 112 -1.26 -6.77 12.15
N GLY A 113 -2.16 -7.20 13.02
CA GLY A 113 -3.20 -6.33 13.60
C GLY A 113 -2.70 -5.28 14.59
N ALA A 114 -1.55 -5.52 15.23
CA ALA A 114 -0.96 -4.57 16.20
C ALA A 114 -0.04 -3.52 15.56
N LYS A 115 0.74 -3.88 14.53
CA LYS A 115 1.71 -3.01 13.86
C LYS A 115 1.11 -2.25 12.67
N LEU A 116 0.07 -2.79 12.03
CA LEU A 116 -0.54 -2.22 10.85
C LEU A 116 -2.07 -2.16 11.00
N PRO A 117 -2.69 -0.97 10.95
CA PRO A 117 -4.15 -0.80 11.11
C PRO A 117 -4.90 -1.12 9.81
N LEU A 118 -4.57 -2.27 9.22
CA LEU A 118 -4.87 -2.70 7.86
C LEU A 118 -5.87 -3.86 7.83
N SER A 119 -6.30 -4.23 6.63
CA SER A 119 -7.18 -5.36 6.40
C SER A 119 -6.44 -6.68 6.65
N VAL A 120 -6.53 -7.17 7.89
CA VAL A 120 -6.05 -8.50 8.33
C VAL A 120 -6.66 -9.67 7.51
N ALA A 121 -7.64 -9.39 6.65
CA ALA A 121 -8.16 -10.35 5.66
C ALA A 121 -7.20 -10.53 4.46
N SER A 122 -6.86 -9.45 3.75
CA SER A 122 -5.97 -9.46 2.56
C SER A 122 -4.55 -9.88 2.94
N LEU A 123 -3.93 -9.11 3.84
CA LEU A 123 -2.55 -9.36 4.25
C LEU A 123 -2.42 -10.62 5.11
N GLY A 124 -3.45 -11.00 5.87
CA GLY A 124 -3.44 -12.23 6.66
C GLY A 124 -3.43 -13.50 5.82
N GLY A 125 -3.91 -13.46 4.57
CA GLY A 125 -3.76 -14.55 3.60
C GLY A 125 -2.33 -14.70 3.10
N LYS A 126 -1.71 -13.58 2.66
CA LYS A 126 -0.30 -13.57 2.25
C LYS A 126 0.66 -13.91 3.40
N LEU A 127 0.40 -13.42 4.61
CA LEU A 127 1.19 -13.79 5.78
C LEU A 127 1.09 -15.29 6.09
N ALA A 128 -0.10 -15.90 5.99
CA ALA A 128 -0.27 -17.35 6.17
C ALA A 128 0.40 -18.18 5.05
N GLN A 129 0.46 -17.64 3.82
CA GLN A 129 1.10 -18.30 2.67
C GLN A 129 2.65 -18.28 2.75
N HIS A 130 3.24 -17.15 3.15
CA HIS A 130 4.69 -16.94 3.07
C HIS A 130 5.41 -16.99 4.43
N GLY A 131 4.72 -16.69 5.53
CA GLY A 131 5.26 -16.70 6.90
C GLY A 131 5.91 -15.39 7.38
N ARG A 132 6.21 -14.43 6.47
CA ARG A 132 6.65 -13.07 6.81
C ARG A 132 6.11 -12.05 5.82
N LEU A 133 5.71 -10.88 6.32
CA LEU A 133 5.54 -9.65 5.55
C LEU A 133 6.59 -8.62 5.99
N VAL A 134 7.07 -7.83 5.02
CA VAL A 134 7.94 -6.68 5.23
C VAL A 134 7.33 -5.49 4.51
N VAL A 135 7.15 -4.38 5.24
CA VAL A 135 6.81 -3.08 4.66
C VAL A 135 7.99 -2.14 4.88
N ASP A 136 8.54 -1.60 3.80
CA ASP A 136 9.51 -0.50 3.83
C ASP A 136 8.77 0.78 3.40
N LEU A 137 8.85 1.84 4.21
CA LEU A 137 8.18 3.13 4.01
C LEU A 137 9.20 4.27 4.01
N ALA A 138 8.99 5.26 3.15
CA ALA A 138 9.66 6.55 3.20
C ALA A 138 8.62 7.67 3.01
N ILE A 139 8.52 8.59 3.97
CA ILE A 139 7.63 9.76 3.96
C ILE A 139 8.48 11.03 3.83
N VAL A 140 8.09 11.94 2.93
CA VAL A 140 8.84 13.19 2.65
C VAL A 140 8.02 14.47 2.78
N GLY A 141 6.70 14.36 2.95
CA GLY A 141 5.81 15.49 3.15
C GLY A 141 4.34 15.10 3.06
N ALA A 142 3.47 16.09 2.90
CA ALA A 142 2.05 15.89 2.65
C ALA A 142 1.49 16.94 1.69
N PHE A 143 0.49 16.55 0.90
CA PHE A 143 -0.39 17.47 0.20
C PHE A 143 -1.53 17.88 1.14
N THR A 144 -1.75 19.17 1.36
CA THR A 144 -2.75 19.70 2.32
C THR A 144 -3.66 20.74 1.69
N VAL A 145 -4.87 20.89 2.21
CA VAL A 145 -5.78 21.98 1.80
C VAL A 145 -5.41 23.25 2.55
N ASP A 146 -5.01 24.29 1.82
CA ASP A 146 -4.65 25.59 2.39
C ASP A 146 -5.87 26.48 2.63
N GLY A 147 -5.82 27.29 3.69
CA GLY A 147 -6.85 28.29 4.00
C GLY A 147 -8.04 27.74 4.77
N ALA A 148 -9.26 28.07 4.32
CA ALA A 148 -10.50 27.69 4.99
C ALA A 148 -10.99 26.31 4.54
N PRO A 149 -11.65 25.52 5.42
CA PRO A 149 -12.29 24.26 5.01
C PRO A 149 -13.29 24.49 3.88
N PRO A 150 -13.22 23.73 2.77
CA PRO A 150 -14.13 23.87 1.65
C PRO A 150 -15.52 23.35 2.02
N LYS A 151 -16.53 23.96 1.41
CA LYS A 151 -17.95 23.65 1.59
C LYS A 151 -18.44 22.72 0.47
N PRO A 152 -19.63 22.09 0.62
CA PRO A 152 -20.29 21.42 -0.49
C PRO A 152 -20.49 22.33 -1.73
N GLU A 153 -20.77 23.62 -1.52
CA GLU A 153 -20.94 24.60 -2.60
C GLU A 153 -19.68 24.87 -3.43
N ASP A 154 -18.48 24.54 -2.91
CA ASP A 154 -17.21 24.74 -3.60
C ASP A 154 -16.88 23.58 -4.57
N PHE A 155 -17.82 22.63 -4.77
CA PHE A 155 -17.67 21.49 -5.67
C PHE A 155 -18.77 21.43 -6.74
N GLU A 156 -18.38 21.09 -7.96
CA GLU A 156 -19.24 20.94 -9.15
C GLU A 156 -19.32 19.47 -9.61
N GLY A 157 -20.42 19.08 -10.24
CA GLY A 157 -20.68 17.71 -10.73
C GLY A 157 -21.62 16.91 -9.82
N ASP A 158 -21.55 15.57 -9.87
CA ASP A 158 -22.45 14.68 -9.11
C ASP A 158 -22.09 14.60 -7.61
N CYS A 159 -22.13 15.74 -6.92
CA CYS A 159 -21.65 15.90 -5.55
C CYS A 159 -22.66 15.51 -4.46
N ASP A 160 -23.93 15.22 -4.80
CA ASP A 160 -25.00 14.89 -3.83
C ASP A 160 -24.67 13.71 -2.89
N ARG A 161 -23.78 12.80 -3.31
CA ARG A 161 -23.32 11.66 -2.49
C ARG A 161 -22.08 11.97 -1.66
N ALA A 162 -21.49 13.16 -1.77
CA ALA A 162 -20.29 13.55 -1.05
C ALA A 162 -20.58 13.70 0.45
N THR A 163 -19.69 13.18 1.28
CA THR A 163 -19.86 13.16 2.75
C THR A 163 -18.63 13.72 3.47
N HIS A 164 -17.47 13.50 2.87
CA HIS A 164 -16.17 13.96 3.32
C HIS A 164 -15.41 14.47 2.09
N TYR A 165 -14.38 15.28 2.32
CA TYR A 165 -13.33 15.57 1.36
C TYR A 165 -12.00 15.06 1.93
N VAL A 166 -11.05 14.80 1.04
CA VAL A 166 -9.65 14.53 1.43
C VAL A 166 -9.00 15.87 1.80
N ALA A 167 -8.65 16.02 3.07
CA ALA A 167 -8.06 17.24 3.63
C ALA A 167 -6.52 17.21 3.68
N GLY A 168 -5.94 16.01 3.68
CA GLY A 168 -4.50 15.80 3.65
C GLY A 168 -4.15 14.48 2.97
N ILE A 169 -2.97 14.41 2.36
CA ILE A 169 -2.44 13.19 1.73
C ILE A 169 -0.95 13.07 2.04
N THR A 170 -0.54 12.04 2.77
CA THR A 170 0.88 11.77 3.05
C THR A 170 1.58 11.28 1.79
N ALA A 171 2.68 11.95 1.42
CA ALA A 171 3.45 11.69 0.19
C ALA A 171 4.78 10.99 0.50
N GLY A 172 5.19 10.08 -0.38
CA GLY A 172 6.46 9.38 -0.26
C GLY A 172 6.60 8.17 -1.20
N ALA A 173 7.18 7.09 -0.69
CA ALA A 173 7.26 5.80 -1.37
C ALA A 173 7.12 4.61 -0.41
N PHE A 174 6.74 3.46 -0.95
CA PHE A 174 6.63 2.21 -0.19
C PHE A 174 6.91 0.96 -1.01
N GLU A 175 7.37 -0.09 -0.33
CA GLU A 175 7.38 -1.47 -0.81
C GLU A 175 6.70 -2.39 0.21
N LEU A 176 5.80 -3.25 -0.26
CA LEU A 176 5.25 -4.36 0.50
C LEU A 176 5.75 -5.68 -0.13
N ARG A 177 6.43 -6.50 0.67
CA ARG A 177 7.02 -7.77 0.24
C ARG A 177 6.57 -8.90 1.15
N SER A 178 6.33 -10.08 0.60
CA SER A 178 6.21 -11.33 1.37
C SER A 178 7.44 -12.21 1.17
N GLY A 179 7.89 -12.88 2.22
CA GLY A 179 9.07 -13.75 2.17
C GLY A 179 8.99 -14.85 3.21
N SER A 180 9.91 -15.83 3.14
CA SER A 180 9.94 -16.95 4.09
C SER A 180 10.83 -16.66 5.31
N SER A 181 10.31 -16.90 6.51
CA SER A 181 11.04 -16.73 7.78
C SER A 181 12.29 -17.63 7.87
N ALA A 182 12.29 -18.77 7.16
CA ALA A 182 13.41 -19.70 7.00
C ALA A 182 14.65 -19.14 6.25
N THR A 183 14.74 -17.82 6.06
CA THR A 183 15.87 -17.13 5.40
C THR A 183 16.86 -16.47 6.35
N MET A 184 16.54 -16.28 7.65
CA MET A 184 17.42 -15.52 8.57
C MET A 184 17.72 -16.19 9.92
N SER A 185 16.89 -17.12 10.40
CA SER A 185 17.16 -17.88 11.64
C SER A 185 18.18 -19.02 11.47
N GLY A 186 18.56 -19.33 10.22
CA GLY A 186 19.52 -20.38 9.88
C GLY A 186 20.91 -19.85 9.56
N GLY A 187 21.72 -19.57 10.59
CA GLY A 187 23.18 -19.41 10.46
C GLY A 187 23.91 -20.73 10.14
N ALA A 188 23.29 -21.58 9.32
CA ALA A 188 23.68 -22.96 9.09
C ALA A 188 24.48 -23.08 7.79
N THR A 189 25.76 -23.45 7.92
CA THR A 189 26.66 -23.90 6.85
C THR A 189 26.26 -25.28 6.29
N ALA A 190 24.97 -25.50 6.07
CA ALA A 190 24.36 -26.71 5.51
C ALA A 190 24.22 -26.63 3.98
N ALA A 191 25.30 -26.22 3.31
CA ALA A 191 25.38 -26.05 1.85
C ALA A 191 26.62 -26.76 1.26
N GLY A 192 27.00 -27.90 1.85
CA GLY A 192 27.74 -28.92 1.11
C GLY A 192 26.82 -29.62 0.09
N ILE A 193 27.42 -30.22 -0.94
CA ILE A 193 26.75 -30.76 -2.16
C ILE A 193 26.36 -29.63 -3.13
N GLY A 194 27.07 -29.58 -4.27
CA GLY A 194 26.93 -28.53 -5.27
C GLY A 194 25.63 -28.61 -6.07
N ALA A 195 24.76 -27.62 -5.90
CA ALA A 195 23.60 -27.37 -6.74
C ALA A 195 23.62 -25.91 -7.19
N GLU A 196 24.42 -25.62 -8.23
CA GLU A 196 24.55 -24.29 -8.85
C GLU A 196 23.32 -23.99 -9.74
N ALA A 197 22.16 -23.91 -9.09
CA ALA A 197 20.88 -23.57 -9.66
C ALA A 197 20.26 -22.48 -8.78
N GLY A 198 20.10 -21.28 -9.34
CA GLY A 198 19.80 -20.06 -8.58
C GLY A 198 18.58 -20.18 -7.67
N ARG A 199 18.81 -20.23 -6.36
CA ARG A 199 17.77 -20.10 -5.33
C ARG A 199 17.84 -18.72 -4.69
N GLU A 200 17.53 -17.70 -5.49
CA GLU A 200 16.91 -16.49 -4.94
C GLU A 200 15.64 -16.94 -4.21
N ARG A 201 15.65 -16.93 -2.86
CA ARG A 201 14.53 -17.45 -2.06
C ARG A 201 13.40 -16.45 -1.93
N SER A 202 12.85 -16.06 -3.08
CA SER A 202 11.49 -15.55 -3.27
C SER A 202 10.99 -14.62 -2.17
N GLU A 203 11.52 -13.39 -2.13
CA GLU A 203 10.72 -12.28 -1.66
C GLU A 203 9.82 -11.82 -2.82
N GLU A 204 8.52 -12.03 -2.69
CA GLU A 204 7.52 -11.63 -3.66
C GLU A 204 7.13 -10.17 -3.39
N LEU A 205 7.31 -9.29 -4.38
CA LEU A 205 6.82 -7.92 -4.32
C LEU A 205 5.31 -7.91 -4.50
N LEU A 206 4.56 -7.62 -3.43
CA LEU A 206 3.10 -7.63 -3.44
C LEU A 206 2.50 -6.31 -3.89
N SER A 207 3.12 -5.20 -3.48
CA SER A 207 2.68 -3.84 -3.83
C SER A 207 3.85 -2.86 -3.73
N ARG A 208 3.83 -1.83 -4.56
CA ARG A 208 4.80 -0.72 -4.55
C ARG A 208 4.06 0.58 -4.86
N GLY A 209 4.57 1.69 -4.35
CA GLY A 209 4.29 3.04 -4.81
C GLY A 209 5.57 3.85 -4.75
N GLY A 210 6.00 4.43 -5.87
CA GLY A 210 7.27 5.16 -5.94
C GLY A 210 8.52 4.29 -5.81
N ASP A 211 9.64 4.92 -5.49
CA ASP A 211 10.93 4.30 -5.14
C ASP A 211 11.43 4.89 -3.81
N VAL A 212 11.63 4.02 -2.83
CA VAL A 212 12.14 4.36 -1.48
C VAL A 212 13.54 4.99 -1.53
N ARG A 213 14.32 4.74 -2.59
CA ARG A 213 15.63 5.37 -2.83
C ARG A 213 15.53 6.76 -3.48
N ALA A 214 14.50 7.03 -4.28
CA ALA A 214 14.26 8.36 -4.82
C ALA A 214 13.92 9.38 -3.70
N CYS A 215 13.39 8.89 -2.58
CA CYS A 215 13.14 9.69 -1.38
C CYS A 215 14.41 10.16 -0.65
N GLU A 216 15.60 9.62 -0.96
CA GLU A 216 16.85 9.98 -0.27
C GLU A 216 17.35 11.39 -0.60
N THR A 217 16.83 12.02 -1.66
CA THR A 217 17.19 13.40 -2.07
C THR A 217 16.19 14.46 -1.59
N ALA A 218 15.21 14.11 -0.76
CA ALA A 218 14.17 15.04 -0.30
C ALA A 218 14.72 16.11 0.67
N SER A 219 14.29 17.35 0.48
CA SER A 219 14.61 18.49 1.32
C SER A 219 13.37 19.11 1.98
N ARG A 220 13.60 19.86 3.05
CA ARG A 220 12.58 20.74 3.66
C ARG A 220 12.27 21.97 2.82
N ASP A 221 13.09 22.26 1.82
CA ASP A 221 12.90 23.39 0.89
C ASP A 221 12.25 22.94 -0.44
N ASP A 222 11.82 21.67 -0.55
CA ASP A 222 11.18 21.13 -1.75
C ASP A 222 9.73 21.63 -1.91
N GLU A 223 9.42 22.28 -3.04
CA GLU A 223 8.05 22.67 -3.41
C GLU A 223 7.17 21.48 -3.84
N TYR A 224 7.77 20.34 -4.19
CA TYR A 224 7.10 19.10 -4.61
C TYR A 224 7.95 17.88 -4.21
N PRO A 225 7.37 16.69 -3.99
CA PRO A 225 8.15 15.47 -3.72
C PRO A 225 9.16 15.18 -4.85
N PRO A 226 10.37 14.67 -4.54
CA PRO A 226 11.33 14.24 -5.54
C PRO A 226 10.74 13.25 -6.55
N ASN A 227 11.27 13.25 -7.78
CA ASN A 227 10.76 12.37 -8.84
C ASN A 227 10.87 10.89 -8.44
N GLY A 228 9.72 10.21 -8.34
CA GLY A 228 9.64 8.83 -7.82
C GLY A 228 9.27 8.72 -6.33
N CYS A 229 9.25 9.81 -5.56
CA CYS A 229 8.85 9.84 -4.14
C CYS A 229 7.49 10.56 -3.92
N GLY A 230 6.65 10.65 -4.95
CA GLY A 230 5.34 11.31 -4.90
C GLY A 230 4.13 10.39 -4.70
N ALA A 231 4.33 9.12 -4.31
CA ALA A 231 3.24 8.15 -4.16
C ALA A 231 2.43 8.42 -2.89
N LEU A 232 1.12 8.15 -2.95
CA LEU A 232 0.21 8.45 -1.85
C LEU A 232 0.19 7.30 -0.84
N LEU A 233 0.57 7.59 0.40
CA LEU A 233 0.74 6.60 1.48
C LEU A 233 -0.50 6.51 2.39
N ARG A 234 -1.14 7.65 2.66
CA ARG A 234 -2.31 7.79 3.54
C ARG A 234 -3.13 8.99 3.07
N VAL A 235 -4.46 8.92 3.16
CA VAL A 235 -5.34 10.11 3.07
C VAL A 235 -5.90 10.44 4.43
N GLU A 236 -6.26 11.69 4.64
CA GLU A 236 -6.92 12.18 5.85
C GLU A 236 -8.27 12.81 5.47
N LEU A 237 -9.35 12.34 6.07
CA LEU A 237 -10.72 12.62 5.66
C LEU A 237 -11.39 13.62 6.62
N SER A 238 -11.80 14.77 6.10
CA SER A 238 -12.61 15.75 6.84
C SER A 238 -14.05 15.71 6.34
N ARG A 239 -15.01 15.77 7.28
CA ARG A 239 -16.43 15.89 6.93
C ARG A 239 -16.71 17.24 6.33
N PHE A 240 -17.61 17.28 5.35
CA PHE A 240 -18.21 18.56 4.97
C PHE A 240 -18.94 19.17 6.17
N PRO A 241 -18.89 20.50 6.34
CA PRO A 241 -19.78 21.19 7.26
C PRO A 241 -21.23 20.86 6.90
N ARG A 242 -21.90 20.09 7.73
CA ARG A 242 -23.36 19.97 7.62
C ARG A 242 -23.96 21.34 7.97
N PRO A 243 -24.96 21.84 7.21
CA PRO A 243 -25.78 22.93 7.71
C PRO A 243 -26.23 22.59 9.13
N ALA A 244 -26.09 23.54 10.06
CA ALA A 244 -26.70 23.38 11.35
C ALA A 244 -28.19 23.13 11.12
N LEU A 245 -28.74 22.03 11.64
CA LEU A 245 -30.19 21.86 11.62
C LEU A 245 -30.77 23.12 12.27
N PRO A 246 -31.79 23.76 11.68
CA PRO A 246 -32.44 24.89 12.32
C PRO A 246 -32.80 24.45 13.74
N ALA A 247 -32.34 25.21 14.74
CA ALA A 247 -32.63 24.92 16.13
C ALA A 247 -34.16 24.72 16.24
N PRO A 248 -34.63 23.66 16.91
CA PRO A 248 -36.04 23.27 16.86
C PRO A 248 -36.88 24.47 17.30
N THR A 249 -37.55 25.11 16.34
CA THR A 249 -38.25 26.38 16.58
C THR A 249 -39.25 26.14 17.68
N ASP A 250 -39.03 26.76 18.84
CA ASP A 250 -39.74 26.41 20.07
C ASP A 250 -41.25 26.36 19.82
N ALA A 251 -41.87 25.23 20.15
CA ALA A 251 -43.26 24.93 19.83
C ALA A 251 -44.26 25.68 20.73
N ALA A 252 -43.98 26.97 20.99
CA ALA A 252 -44.83 27.96 21.64
C ALA A 252 -46.04 28.32 20.75
N GLY A 253 -46.84 27.31 20.44
CA GLY A 253 -47.93 27.37 19.46
C GLY A 253 -48.88 26.16 19.47
N MET A 254 -48.55 25.05 20.17
CA MET A 254 -49.56 24.05 20.52
C MET A 254 -50.18 24.40 21.88
N ALA A 255 -51.44 24.85 21.83
CA ALA A 255 -52.19 25.24 23.03
C ALA A 255 -52.35 24.06 24.01
N ALA A 256 -52.44 24.37 25.30
CA ALA A 256 -52.68 23.38 26.33
C ALA A 256 -54.02 22.67 26.11
N VAL A 257 -53.96 21.37 25.81
CA VAL A 257 -55.13 20.48 25.88
C VAL A 257 -55.33 20.14 27.36
N ASP A 258 -56.07 21.01 28.05
CA ASP A 258 -56.41 20.84 29.46
C ASP A 258 -57.17 19.52 29.66
N THR A 259 -56.49 18.54 30.27
CA THR A 259 -56.97 17.16 30.43
C THR A 259 -56.92 16.80 31.90
N ALA A 260 -58.02 17.04 32.60
CA ALA A 260 -58.15 16.67 34.01
C ALA A 260 -58.09 15.14 34.21
N ASN A 261 -57.01 14.71 34.88
CA ASN A 261 -56.96 13.76 36.01
C ASN A 261 -58.31 13.14 36.50
N PRO A 262 -58.35 11.92 37.10
CA PRO A 262 -57.28 11.40 37.98
C PRO A 262 -57.06 9.86 38.10
N VAL A 263 -56.08 9.51 38.95
CA VAL A 263 -55.80 8.22 39.64
C VAL A 263 -55.29 7.04 38.79
N GLY A 264 -54.13 6.51 39.20
CA GLY A 264 -53.51 5.28 38.67
C GLY A 264 -52.31 4.83 39.52
N GLU A 265 -52.45 4.89 40.85
CA GLU A 265 -51.34 4.72 41.79
C GLU A 265 -50.91 3.25 41.95
N THR A 266 -49.72 2.91 41.45
CA THR A 266 -48.99 1.71 41.88
C THR A 266 -47.50 2.05 42.04
N ALA A 267 -47.09 2.32 43.28
CA ALA A 267 -45.68 2.52 43.58
C ALA A 267 -44.94 1.18 43.55
N LEU A 268 -43.87 1.09 42.75
CA LEU A 268 -42.89 0.01 42.86
C LEU A 268 -41.56 0.62 43.31
N SER A 269 -41.19 0.40 44.57
CA SER A 269 -39.96 0.94 45.16
C SER A 269 -38.73 0.49 44.38
N ARG A 270 -37.98 1.46 43.83
CA ARG A 270 -36.65 1.21 43.27
C ARG A 270 -35.60 1.68 44.27
N GLU A 271 -34.96 0.72 44.90
CA GLU A 271 -33.92 0.92 45.90
C GLU A 271 -32.74 1.73 45.32
N PRO A 272 -32.20 2.72 46.06
CA PRO A 272 -31.10 3.54 45.57
C PRO A 272 -29.80 2.74 45.57
N ALA A 273 -29.28 2.43 44.38
CA ALA A 273 -28.02 1.72 44.24
C ALA A 273 -26.85 2.54 44.83
N THR A 274 -26.12 1.94 45.77
CA THR A 274 -24.90 2.52 46.35
C THR A 274 -23.88 2.86 45.26
N PRO A 275 -23.19 4.01 45.31
CA PRO A 275 -22.12 4.31 44.37
C PRO A 275 -20.98 3.30 44.52
N THR A 276 -20.74 2.48 43.49
CA THR A 276 -19.56 1.61 43.43
C THR A 276 -18.31 2.47 43.30
N GLU A 277 -17.39 2.29 44.24
CA GLU A 277 -16.08 2.94 44.24
C GLU A 277 -15.30 2.61 42.94
N PRO A 278 -14.71 3.59 42.25
CA PRO A 278 -13.93 3.32 41.05
C PRO A 278 -12.68 2.50 41.40
N PRO A 279 -12.28 1.51 40.58
CA PRO A 279 -11.10 0.70 40.85
C PRO A 279 -9.84 1.59 40.89
N PRO A 280 -8.84 1.24 41.72
CA PRO A 280 -7.66 2.08 41.93
C PRO A 280 -6.88 2.30 40.62
N SER A 281 -6.52 3.55 40.38
CA SER A 281 -5.68 3.97 39.25
C SER A 281 -4.35 3.20 39.26
N GLN A 282 -4.13 2.36 38.25
CA GLN A 282 -2.83 1.72 38.03
C GLN A 282 -1.92 2.69 37.27
N ASP A 283 -0.89 3.20 37.94
CA ASP A 283 0.13 4.03 37.29
C ASP A 283 0.88 3.25 36.19
N PRO A 284 0.79 3.65 34.91
CA PRO A 284 1.43 2.93 33.81
C PRO A 284 2.96 3.13 33.75
N PHE A 285 3.54 3.80 34.75
CA PHE A 285 4.97 4.13 34.85
C PHE A 285 5.69 3.47 36.04
N ALA A 286 5.04 2.56 36.76
CA ALA A 286 5.72 1.76 37.79
C ALA A 286 6.78 0.84 37.12
N PRO A 287 8.09 1.00 37.41
CA PRO A 287 9.12 0.19 36.78
C PRO A 287 9.03 -1.25 37.28
N THR A 288 8.94 -2.21 36.36
CA THR A 288 8.97 -3.64 36.69
C THR A 288 10.30 -4.01 37.37
N PRO A 289 10.28 -4.69 38.53
CA PRO A 289 11.51 -5.14 39.16
C PRO A 289 12.20 -6.16 38.26
N SER A 290 13.45 -5.90 37.91
CA SER A 290 14.26 -6.75 37.05
C SER A 290 14.51 -8.11 37.70
N SER A 291 14.08 -9.20 37.07
CA SER A 291 14.41 -10.56 37.49
C SER A 291 15.93 -10.76 37.57
N PRO A 292 16.46 -11.43 38.62
CA PRO A 292 17.88 -11.70 38.73
C PRO A 292 18.34 -12.65 37.61
N SER A 293 19.33 -12.22 36.84
CA SER A 293 20.06 -13.11 35.94
C SER A 293 20.87 -14.12 36.76
N SER A 294 20.81 -15.40 36.40
CA SER A 294 21.55 -16.48 37.07
C SER A 294 21.86 -17.62 36.10
N ALA A 295 22.96 -17.46 35.37
CA ALA A 295 23.62 -18.52 34.59
C ALA A 295 25.05 -18.07 34.28
N GLU A 296 25.98 -18.25 35.22
CA GLU A 296 27.41 -18.25 34.91
C GLU A 296 27.70 -19.44 34.00
N GLY A 297 28.39 -19.20 32.89
CA GLY A 297 28.73 -20.23 31.89
C GLY A 297 30.16 -20.07 31.41
N ASP A 298 31.00 -21.05 31.73
CA ASP A 298 32.45 -21.01 31.46
C ASP A 298 32.78 -20.87 29.97
N VAL A 299 33.29 -19.70 29.58
CA VAL A 299 33.88 -19.49 28.25
C VAL A 299 35.32 -20.01 28.25
N TRP A 300 35.48 -21.29 27.89
CA TRP A 300 36.80 -21.89 27.68
C TRP A 300 37.53 -21.19 26.52
N GLY A 301 38.63 -20.50 26.86
CA GLY A 301 39.41 -19.72 25.90
C GLY A 301 40.19 -20.58 24.90
N PHE A 302 39.61 -20.79 23.72
CA PHE A 302 40.35 -21.34 22.57
C PHE A 302 41.27 -20.28 21.97
N ILE A 303 42.52 -20.26 22.44
CA ILE A 303 43.62 -19.58 21.73
C ILE A 303 43.88 -20.36 20.45
N ILE A 304 43.62 -19.74 19.29
CA ILE A 304 44.04 -20.25 17.98
C ILE A 304 45.34 -19.51 17.60
N PRO A 305 46.52 -20.15 17.73
CA PRO A 305 47.77 -19.55 17.31
C PRO A 305 47.93 -19.67 15.79
N GLY A 306 48.23 -18.55 15.13
CA GLY A 306 48.66 -18.53 13.72
C GLY A 306 47.53 -18.44 12.70
N SER A 307 47.26 -17.21 12.25
CA SER A 307 46.76 -16.96 10.89
C SER A 307 47.71 -15.95 10.25
N LEU A 308 48.44 -16.39 9.23
CA LEU A 308 49.44 -15.57 8.56
C LEU A 308 48.79 -14.39 7.84
N LEU A 309 49.44 -13.23 7.89
CA LEU A 309 49.16 -12.11 6.99
C LEU A 309 49.53 -12.50 5.55
N VAL A 310 48.59 -13.09 4.81
CA VAL A 310 48.70 -13.25 3.37
C VAL A 310 48.29 -11.92 2.72
N VAL A 311 49.27 -11.04 2.51
CA VAL A 311 49.11 -9.82 1.72
C VAL A 311 48.97 -10.20 0.24
N GLY A 312 47.77 -10.63 -0.14
CA GLY A 312 47.41 -11.08 -1.48
C GLY A 312 47.37 -9.93 -2.48
N LEU A 313 48.54 -9.57 -3.02
CA LEU A 313 48.69 -8.54 -4.05
C LEU A 313 48.15 -9.06 -5.40
N THR A 314 46.83 -8.97 -5.60
CA THR A 314 46.17 -9.41 -6.83
C THR A 314 46.51 -8.46 -7.99
N LEU A 315 47.47 -8.85 -8.83
CA LEU A 315 47.67 -8.23 -10.14
C LEU A 315 46.36 -8.29 -10.94
N GLY A 316 46.06 -7.22 -11.69
CA GLY A 316 44.84 -7.11 -12.47
C GLY A 316 44.78 -8.09 -13.63
N VAL A 317 43.71 -8.89 -13.68
CA VAL A 317 43.31 -9.60 -14.90
C VAL A 317 42.47 -8.64 -15.74
N ILE A 318 43.12 -7.88 -16.62
CA ILE A 318 42.42 -7.06 -17.63
C ILE A 318 41.86 -8.03 -18.69
N LEU A 319 40.58 -8.39 -18.55
CA LEU A 319 39.84 -9.08 -19.60
C LEU A 319 39.59 -8.11 -20.77
N ALA A 320 40.56 -8.05 -21.69
CA ALA A 320 40.44 -7.36 -22.96
C ALA A 320 39.41 -8.08 -23.84
N VAL A 321 38.13 -7.72 -23.69
CA VAL A 321 37.06 -8.17 -24.58
C VAL A 321 37.29 -7.57 -25.96
N THR A 322 37.87 -8.36 -26.86
CA THR A 322 38.03 -8.00 -28.28
C THR A 322 36.66 -7.95 -28.95
N LYS A 323 36.06 -6.75 -28.95
CA LYS A 323 34.87 -6.45 -29.74
C LYS A 323 35.17 -6.78 -31.21
N LYS A 324 34.34 -7.64 -31.81
CA LYS A 324 34.49 -8.07 -33.20
C LYS A 324 33.64 -7.19 -34.10
N ASP A 325 34.23 -6.73 -35.19
CA ASP A 325 33.66 -5.66 -36.02
C ASP A 325 32.49 -6.11 -36.90
N ASP A 326 31.57 -5.17 -37.07
CA ASP A 326 30.83 -4.80 -38.28
C ASP A 326 30.23 -5.92 -39.17
N GLY A 327 28.93 -6.15 -38.97
CA GLY A 327 28.02 -6.56 -40.04
C GLY A 327 27.30 -5.33 -40.61
N PRO A 328 27.06 -5.24 -41.95
CA PRO A 328 26.58 -4.01 -42.58
C PRO A 328 25.14 -3.66 -42.19
N GLU A 329 24.88 -2.35 -42.08
CA GLU A 329 23.56 -1.79 -41.87
C GLU A 329 22.58 -2.23 -42.97
N ARG A 330 21.34 -2.54 -42.59
CA ARG A 330 20.21 -2.65 -43.52
C ARG A 330 19.34 -1.41 -43.34
N GLU A 331 19.16 -0.64 -44.40
CA GLU A 331 18.18 0.44 -44.44
C GLU A 331 16.80 -0.05 -44.00
N PRO A 332 16.17 0.56 -42.99
CA PRO A 332 14.74 0.41 -42.77
C PRO A 332 13.99 1.20 -43.85
N ALA A 333 13.07 0.53 -44.55
CA ALA A 333 12.26 1.16 -45.60
C ALA A 333 11.40 2.31 -45.04
N PRO A 334 11.12 3.36 -45.84
CA PRO A 334 10.40 4.55 -45.36
C PRO A 334 8.93 4.23 -45.03
N THR A 335 8.63 4.08 -43.75
CA THR A 335 7.24 4.09 -43.25
C THR A 335 6.64 5.49 -43.43
N GLY A 336 5.53 5.57 -44.17
CA GLY A 336 4.82 6.81 -44.43
C GLY A 336 4.36 7.50 -43.14
N GLY A 337 4.50 8.82 -43.07
CA GLY A 337 4.25 9.58 -41.86
C GLY A 337 2.77 9.73 -41.51
N LEU A 338 2.50 9.89 -40.21
CA LEU A 338 1.32 10.56 -39.68
C LEU A 338 1.77 11.89 -39.07
N GLY A 339 0.99 12.95 -39.27
CA GLY A 339 1.43 14.32 -38.98
C GLY A 339 1.66 14.57 -37.49
N ASN A 340 2.83 15.12 -37.15
CA ASN A 340 3.07 15.67 -35.82
C ASN A 340 2.32 17.01 -35.67
N THR A 341 1.04 16.93 -35.30
CA THR A 341 0.22 18.11 -35.00
C THR A 341 0.68 18.73 -33.69
N THR A 342 1.63 19.67 -33.78
CA THR A 342 2.15 20.44 -32.65
C THR A 342 1.02 21.21 -31.96
N LEU A 343 0.42 20.61 -30.94
CA LEU A 343 -0.74 21.14 -30.23
C LEU A 343 -0.28 22.25 -29.26
N ARG A 344 -0.06 23.44 -29.83
CA ARG A 344 0.23 24.68 -29.09
C ARG A 344 -0.92 24.98 -28.14
N MET A 345 -0.75 24.64 -26.86
CA MET A 345 -1.60 25.18 -25.79
C MET A 345 -1.31 26.69 -25.65
N PRO A 346 -2.33 27.55 -25.65
CA PRO A 346 -2.13 28.98 -25.40
C PRO A 346 -1.87 29.21 -23.91
N MET A 347 -0.63 29.55 -23.54
CA MET A 347 -0.38 30.15 -22.22
C MET A 347 -0.93 31.58 -22.23
N GLY A 348 -1.91 31.87 -21.39
CA GLY A 348 -2.44 33.23 -21.28
C GLY A 348 -3.83 33.35 -20.64
N VAL A 349 -3.91 33.16 -19.32
CA VAL A 349 -4.65 34.11 -18.47
C VAL A 349 -3.82 34.33 -17.21
N SER A 350 -3.60 35.59 -16.83
CA SER A 350 -3.14 35.96 -15.49
C SER A 350 -4.34 36.45 -14.69
N PHE A 351 -4.45 35.96 -13.46
CA PHE A 351 -5.29 36.49 -12.39
C PHE A 351 -4.41 36.65 -11.14
#